data_AF-A0A9D5IDK8-F1
#
_entry.id   AF-A0A9D5IDK8-F1
#
_cell.length_a   1.000
_cell.length_b   1.000
_cell.length_c   1.000
_cell.angle_alpha   90.00
_cell.angle_beta   90.00
_cell.angle_gamma   90.00
#
_symmetry.space_group_name_H-M   'P 1'
#
loop_
_entity.id
_entity.type
_entity.pdbx_description
1 polymer ?
#
loop_
_entity_poly.entity_id
_entity_poly.type
_entity_poly.pdbx_seq_one_letter_code
_entity_poly.pdbx_strand_id
1 'polypeptide(L)'
;MTEQAVTRESVLQDALLLDQDERELLVIQISRSFVKEPGYDEAWAAEIERRLKELDEGKAELMDWDEAKAYIFGDEDEPDAMAG
;
A
#
# COMPACT_ATOMS: atom_id res chain seq x y z
N MET A 1 -9.58 9.72 35.95
CA MET A 1 -8.76 9.02 34.94
C MET A 1 -7.96 10.08 34.24
N THR A 2 -6.63 10.03 34.33
CA THR A 2 -5.77 10.98 33.63
C THR A 2 -5.80 10.58 32.17
N GLU A 3 -6.33 11.44 31.31
CA GLU A 3 -6.32 11.24 29.86
C GLU A 3 -4.85 11.26 29.42
N GLN A 4 -4.33 10.11 29.01
CA GLN A 4 -2.97 10.01 28.53
C GLN A 4 -2.92 10.69 27.16
N ALA A 5 -1.99 11.62 26.97
CA ALA A 5 -1.86 12.32 25.69
C ALA A 5 -1.61 11.32 24.55
N VAL A 6 -2.38 11.43 23.46
CA VAL A 6 -2.18 10.61 22.25
C VAL A 6 -0.82 10.96 21.65
N THR A 7 0.03 9.94 21.48
CA THR A 7 1.33 10.07 20.84
C THR A 7 1.41 9.11 19.65
N ARG A 8 2.34 9.36 18.73
CA ARG A 8 2.63 8.41 17.63
C ARG A 8 2.88 7.00 18.17
N GLU A 9 3.64 6.90 19.27
CA GLU A 9 3.98 5.61 19.87
C GLU A 9 2.75 4.92 20.46
N SER A 10 1.90 5.63 21.21
CA SER A 10 0.67 5.03 21.75
C SER A 10 -0.29 4.56 20.65
N VAL A 11 -0.45 5.34 19.57
CA VAL A 11 -1.27 4.94 18.41
C VAL A 11 -0.69 3.70 17.72
N LEU A 12 0.63 3.62 17.57
CA LEU A 12 1.28 2.44 16.99
C LEU A 12 1.07 1.21 17.87
N GLN A 13 1.27 1.33 19.18
CA GLN A 13 1.07 0.22 20.11
C GLN A 13 -0.37 -0.30 20.06
N ASP A 14 -1.35 0.59 20.06
CA ASP A 14 -2.77 0.22 19.97
C ASP A 14 -3.10 -0.42 18.61
N ALA A 15 -2.59 0.14 17.51
CA ALA A 15 -2.80 -0.41 16.17
C ALA A 15 -2.22 -1.81 16.00
N LEU A 16 -1.09 -2.12 16.65
CA LEU A 16 -0.47 -3.45 16.59
C LEU A 16 -1.28 -4.53 17.33
N LEU A 17 -2.27 -4.16 18.16
CA LEU A 17 -3.19 -5.11 18.80
C LEU A 17 -4.35 -5.53 17.90
N LEU A 18 -4.63 -4.77 16.84
CA LEU A 18 -5.66 -5.11 15.85
C LEU A 18 -5.23 -6.31 15.00
N ASP A 19 -6.19 -7.00 14.40
CA ASP A 19 -5.87 -8.01 13.39
C ASP A 19 -5.31 -7.38 12.10
N GLN A 20 -4.89 -8.22 11.14
CA GLN A 20 -4.26 -7.72 9.93
C GLN A 20 -5.19 -6.83 9.10
N ASP A 21 -6.43 -7.27 8.86
CA ASP A 21 -7.40 -6.56 8.03
C ASP A 21 -7.75 -5.19 8.64
N GLU A 22 -7.92 -5.15 9.97
CA GLU A 22 -8.19 -3.91 10.71
C GLU A 22 -6.99 -2.95 10.65
N ARG A 23 -5.75 -3.46 10.73
CA ARG A 23 -4.55 -2.62 10.56
C ARG A 23 -4.46 -2.04 9.15
N GLU A 24 -4.72 -2.85 8.13
CA GLU A 24 -4.71 -2.40 6.74
C GLU A 24 -5.74 -1.29 6.51
N LEU A 25 -6.96 -1.48 7.03
CA LEU A 25 -8.02 -0.48 6.95
C LEU A 25 -7.62 0.82 7.66
N LEU A 26 -7.01 0.73 8.83
CA LEU A 26 -6.54 1.90 9.58
C LEU A 26 -5.48 2.69 8.79
N VAL A 27 -4.52 2.01 8.18
CA VAL A 27 -3.48 2.64 7.34
C VAL A 27 -4.11 3.36 6.14
N ILE A 28 -5.09 2.74 5.48
CA ILE A 28 -5.83 3.37 4.38
C ILE A 28 -6.56 4.63 4.84
N GLN A 29 -7.20 4.60 6.02
CA GLN A 29 -7.93 5.76 6.54
C GLN A 29 -6.99 6.91 6.92
N ILE A 30 -5.87 6.61 7.58
CA ILE A 30 -4.86 7.61 7.97
C ILE A 30 -4.19 8.22 6.73
N SER A 31 -3.76 7.40 5.77
CA SER A 31 -3.14 7.90 4.55
C SER A 31 -4.07 8.82 3.75
N ARG A 32 -5.37 8.52 3.71
CA ARG A 32 -6.38 9.39 3.07
C ARG A 32 -6.59 10.73 3.77
N SER A 33 -6.21 10.84 5.05
CA SER A 33 -6.31 12.12 5.77
C SER A 33 -5.13 13.06 5.47
N PHE A 34 -4.13 12.63 4.71
CA PHE A 34 -2.98 13.46 4.40
C PHE A 34 -3.36 14.57 3.43
N VAL A 35 -2.88 15.78 3.72
CA VAL A 35 -3.00 16.90 2.78
C VAL A 35 -2.08 16.63 1.61
N LYS A 36 -2.66 16.57 0.41
CA LYS A 36 -1.89 16.45 -0.82
C LYS A 36 -1.16 17.76 -1.11
N GLU A 37 0.07 17.67 -1.60
CA GLU A 37 0.78 18.84 -2.09
C GLU A 37 0.03 19.48 -3.27
N PRO A 38 0.09 20.83 -3.43
CA PRO A 38 -0.48 21.48 -4.60
C PRO A 38 0.11 20.89 -5.89
N GLY A 39 -0.74 20.55 -6.87
CA GLY A 39 -0.30 19.96 -8.12
C GLY A 39 -0.16 18.43 -8.10
N TYR A 40 -0.39 17.77 -6.96
CA TYR A 40 -0.25 16.32 -6.83
C TYR A 40 -1.13 15.55 -7.84
N ASP A 41 -2.42 15.92 -7.94
CA ASP A 41 -3.37 15.21 -8.80
C ASP A 41 -3.04 15.44 -10.28
N GLU A 42 -2.59 16.63 -10.66
CA GLU A 42 -2.14 16.95 -12.02
C GLU A 42 -0.86 16.20 -12.40
N ALA A 43 0.13 16.16 -11.50
CA ALA A 43 1.37 15.42 -11.71
C ALA A 43 1.11 13.92 -11.84
N TRP A 44 0.19 13.38 -11.04
CA TRP A 44 -0.21 11.98 -11.12
C TRP A 44 -0.97 11.66 -12.41
N ALA A 45 -1.87 12.55 -12.84
CA ALA A 45 -2.57 12.41 -14.12
C ALA A 45 -1.60 12.40 -15.32
N ALA A 46 -0.61 13.30 -15.32
CA ALA A 46 0.42 13.35 -16.35
C ALA A 46 1.28 12.07 -16.39
N GLU A 47 1.60 11.50 -15.22
CA GLU A 47 2.32 10.23 -15.13
C GLU A 47 1.49 9.05 -15.66
N ILE A 48 0.19 9.00 -15.37
CA ILE A 48 -0.71 7.98 -15.93
C ILE A 48 -0.75 8.10 -17.46
N GLU A 49 -0.91 9.30 -18.00
CA GLU A 49 -0.92 9.53 -19.45
C GLU A 49 0.40 9.09 -20.10
N ARG A 50 1.54 9.41 -19.48
CA ARG A 50 2.86 8.95 -19.94
C ARG A 50 2.95 7.42 -19.98
N ARG A 51 2.51 6.73 -18.92
CA ARG A 51 2.54 5.25 -18.86
C ARG A 51 1.62 4.61 -19.88
N LEU A 52 0.43 5.15 -20.09
CA LEU A 52 -0.49 4.67 -21.12
C LEU A 52 0.14 4.80 -22.52
N LYS A 53 0.80 5.94 -22.80
CA LYS A 53 1.52 6.12 -24.06
C LYS A 53 2.66 5.13 -24.25
N GLU A 54 3.42 4.83 -23.20
CA GLU A 54 4.49 3.83 -23.26
C GLU A 54 3.96 2.42 -23.53
N LEU A 55 2.78 2.08 -23.00
CA LEU A 55 2.07 0.85 -23.30
C LEU A 55 1.66 0.80 -24.79
N ASP A 56 1.00 1.86 -25.28
CA ASP A 56 0.53 1.95 -26.66
C ASP A 56 1.68 1.91 -27.69
N GLU A 57 2.82 2.50 -27.35
CA GLU A 57 4.02 2.51 -28.20
C GLU A 57 4.86 1.24 -28.07
N GLY A 58 4.47 0.28 -27.21
CA GLY A 58 5.21 -0.97 -26.97
C GLY A 58 6.56 -0.76 -26.29
N LYS A 59 6.74 0.33 -25.56
CA LYS A 59 7.96 0.69 -24.83
C LYS A 59 7.95 0.22 -23.37
N ALA A 60 6.76 -0.06 -22.84
CA ALA A 60 6.62 -0.59 -21.50
C ALA A 60 7.05 -2.07 -21.45
N GLU A 61 7.80 -2.43 -20.42
CA GLU A 61 8.03 -3.83 -20.06
C GLU A 61 6.75 -4.37 -19.40
N LEU A 62 6.18 -5.40 -20.02
CA LEU A 62 4.96 -6.04 -19.53
C LEU A 62 5.30 -7.30 -18.75
N MET A 63 4.47 -7.57 -17.76
CA MET A 63 4.49 -8.79 -16.96
C MET A 63 3.10 -9.42 -17.06
N ASP A 64 3.05 -10.75 -17.14
CA ASP A 64 1.77 -11.47 -17.11
C ASP A 64 1.05 -11.23 -15.79
N TRP A 65 -0.28 -11.19 -15.83
CA TRP A 65 -1.07 -10.85 -14.63
C TRP A 65 -0.82 -11.82 -13.46
N ASP A 66 -0.62 -13.11 -13.74
CA ASP A 66 -0.34 -14.10 -12.70
C ASP A 66 1.01 -13.84 -12.01
N GLU A 67 2.04 -13.47 -12.77
CA GLU A 67 3.35 -13.07 -12.24
C GLU A 67 3.25 -11.74 -11.46
N ALA A 68 2.49 -10.78 -12.00
CA ALA A 68 2.24 -9.49 -11.34
C ALA A 68 1.53 -9.67 -10.00
N LYS A 69 0.53 -10.55 -9.95
CA LYS A 69 -0.23 -10.86 -8.73
C LYS A 69 0.68 -11.49 -7.68
N ALA A 70 1.49 -12.48 -8.04
CA ALA A 70 2.45 -13.10 -7.12
C ALA A 70 3.46 -12.07 -6.58
N TYR A 71 3.95 -11.17 -7.43
CA TYR A 71 4.86 -10.10 -7.01
C TYR A 71 4.22 -9.09 -6.05
N ILE A 72 2.97 -8.67 -6.32
CA ILE A 72 2.29 -7.62 -5.54
C ILE A 72 1.85 -8.14 -4.17
N PHE A 73 1.31 -9.35 -4.10
CA PHE A 73 0.67 -9.88 -2.90
C PHE A 73 1.53 -10.93 -2.17
N GLY A 74 2.62 -11.39 -2.77
CA GLY A 74 3.37 -12.56 -2.30
C GLY A 74 2.66 -13.87 -2.63
N ASP A 75 3.40 -14.97 -2.70
CA ASP A 75 2.79 -16.31 -2.77
C ASP A 75 2.18 -16.63 -1.41
N GLU A 76 0.84 -16.65 -1.30
CA GLU A 76 0.11 -17.19 -0.14
C GLU A 76 0.16 -18.74 -0.07
N ASP A 77 1.18 -19.36 -0.70
CA ASP A 77 1.45 -20.80 -0.70
C ASP A 77 2.92 -21.08 -0.32
N GLU A 78 3.40 -20.56 0.82
CA GLU A 78 4.52 -21.21 1.52
C GLU A 78 3.94 -22.34 2.40
N PRO A 79 4.04 -23.63 2.01
CA PRO A 79 3.82 -24.71 2.95
C PRO A 79 4.92 -24.62 4.01
N ASP A 80 4.50 -24.57 5.27
CA ASP A 80 5.29 -24.64 6.50
C ASP A 80 6.56 -25.51 6.35
N ALA A 81 7.65 -24.90 5.91
CA ALA A 81 8.93 -25.57 5.65
C ALA A 81 9.95 -25.17 6.73
N MET A 82 9.53 -25.16 7.99
CA MET A 82 10.44 -25.13 9.14
C MET A 82 10.02 -26.13 10.23
N ALA A 83 9.62 -27.34 9.80
CA ALA A 83 9.65 -28.54 10.64
C ALA A 83 10.82 -29.43 10.20
N GLY A 84 12.02 -29.11 10.71
CA GLY A 84 13.24 -29.91 10.57
C GLY A 84 14.10 -29.78 11.81
#